data_AF-A0A219XST1-F1
#
_entry.id   AF-A0A219XST1-F1
#
_cell.length_a   1.000
_cell.length_b   1.000
_cell.length_c   1.000
_cell.angle_alpha   90.00
_cell.angle_beta   90.00
_cell.angle_gamma   90.00
#
_symmetry.space_group_name_H-M   'P 1'
#
loop_
_entity.id
_entity.type
_entity.pdbx_description
1 polymer ?
#
loop_
_entity_poly.entity_id
_entity_poly.type
_entity_poly.pdbx_seq_one_letter_code
_entity_poly.pdbx_strand_id
1 'polypeptide(L)'
;YVGQEKLRPQTGWLPLAFGLDWHRPPRQMNGTSFFYNHSSQWRYEKLEVDEILSPLIDKTKWKNYSIDCNVRSEKMGWLPSAPQFEDNPLEITKQAEEAGINVKDYIVKKLKSKDLKFSCEDPDNPKNFPHNMFIWRSNILGSSGKGHEYLLKYLLGAQNAVLGNETDKKPSEVKWREGVEVRLIY
;
A
#
# COMPACT_ATOMS: atom_id res chain seq x y z
N TYR A 1 0.82 -4.15 -28.99
CA TYR A 1 -0.34 -4.79 -28.35
C TYR A 1 0.15 -5.58 -27.15
N VAL A 2 -0.50 -5.43 -25.98
CA VAL A 2 -0.15 -6.13 -24.73
C VAL A 2 -1.36 -6.94 -24.25
N GLY A 3 -1.93 -6.67 -23.07
CA GLY A 3 -3.23 -7.20 -22.65
C GLY A 3 -4.42 -6.50 -23.33
N GLN A 4 -5.61 -7.04 -23.11
CA GLN A 4 -6.89 -6.51 -23.59
C GLN A 4 -7.48 -5.48 -22.61
N GLU A 5 -6.87 -4.30 -22.58
CA GLU A 5 -7.18 -3.16 -21.72
C GLU A 5 -8.39 -2.32 -22.19
N LYS A 6 -8.69 -2.36 -23.50
CA LYS A 6 -9.63 -1.45 -24.15
C LYS A 6 -11.06 -1.95 -23.98
N LEU A 7 -11.65 -1.62 -22.83
CA LEU A 7 -13.07 -1.72 -22.60
C LEU A 7 -13.78 -0.57 -23.32
N ARG A 8 -14.35 -0.84 -24.50
CA ARG A 8 -14.96 0.20 -25.35
C ARG A 8 -16.07 1.01 -24.66
N PRO A 9 -17.07 0.39 -23.99
CA PRO A 9 -18.14 1.14 -23.32
C PRO A 9 -17.75 1.58 -21.90
N GLN A 10 -16.62 2.28 -21.75
CA GLN A 10 -16.02 2.62 -20.46
C GLN A 10 -16.99 3.36 -19.51
N THR A 11 -17.67 4.40 -19.99
CA THR A 11 -18.54 5.23 -19.16
C THR A 11 -19.84 4.55 -18.74
N GLY A 12 -20.29 3.53 -19.49
CA GLY A 12 -21.41 2.69 -19.09
C GLY A 12 -21.03 1.62 -18.07
N TRP A 13 -19.81 1.07 -18.18
CA TRP A 13 -19.32 0.02 -17.28
C TRP A 13 -18.84 0.56 -15.92
N LEU A 14 -18.18 1.72 -15.89
CA LEU A 14 -17.62 2.31 -14.66
C LEU A 14 -18.63 2.45 -13.50
N PRO A 15 -19.83 3.03 -13.68
CA PRO A 15 -20.79 3.16 -12.58
C PRO A 15 -21.27 1.80 -12.08
N LEU A 16 -21.52 0.85 -12.97
CA LEU A 16 -21.91 -0.52 -12.61
C LEU A 16 -20.81 -1.23 -11.81
N ALA A 17 -19.56 -1.15 -12.26
CA ALA A 17 -18.45 -1.90 -11.66
C ALA A 17 -18.03 -1.38 -10.28
N PHE A 18 -18.18 -0.06 -10.05
CA PHE A 18 -17.71 0.59 -8.83
C PHE A 18 -18.84 1.17 -7.96
N GLY A 19 -20.11 0.86 -8.27
CA GLY A 19 -21.30 1.31 -7.54
C GLY A 19 -21.48 2.84 -7.53
N LEU A 20 -21.05 3.52 -8.59
CA LEU A 20 -21.01 5.00 -8.65
C LEU A 20 -22.38 5.64 -8.84
N ASP A 21 -23.36 4.83 -9.20
CA ASP A 21 -24.79 5.16 -9.21
C ASP A 21 -25.36 5.27 -7.78
N TRP A 22 -24.73 4.66 -6.78
CA TRP A 22 -25.13 4.74 -5.36
C TRP A 22 -24.22 5.65 -4.53
N HIS A 23 -22.90 5.48 -4.62
CA HIS A 23 -21.94 6.20 -3.77
C HIS A 23 -20.67 6.58 -4.53
N ARG A 24 -20.09 7.72 -4.18
CA ARG A 24 -18.84 8.24 -4.79
C ARG A 24 -17.94 8.88 -3.73
N PRO A 25 -16.60 8.76 -3.84
CA PRO A 25 -15.82 7.94 -4.78
C PRO A 25 -15.59 6.49 -4.29
N PRO A 26 -15.19 5.55 -5.18
CA PRO A 26 -14.74 4.23 -4.78
C PRO A 26 -13.29 4.27 -4.26
N ARG A 27 -12.82 3.19 -3.64
CA ARG A 27 -11.41 3.03 -3.24
C ARG A 27 -10.64 2.23 -4.28
N GLN A 28 -10.04 2.92 -5.25
CA GLN A 28 -9.11 2.30 -6.20
C GLN A 28 -7.69 2.28 -5.63
N MET A 29 -6.92 1.24 -5.98
CA MET A 29 -5.54 1.06 -5.56
C MET A 29 -4.68 0.55 -6.72
N ASN A 30 -3.44 1.02 -6.83
CA ASN A 30 -2.49 0.52 -7.82
C ASN A 30 -1.81 -0.77 -7.31
N GLY A 31 -1.94 -1.86 -8.07
CA GLY A 31 -1.55 -3.20 -7.63
C GLY A 31 -0.06 -3.35 -7.28
N THR A 32 0.83 -2.70 -8.03
CA THR A 32 2.29 -2.83 -7.80
C THR A 32 2.68 -2.37 -6.40
N SER A 33 2.31 -1.15 -5.99
CA SER A 33 2.62 -0.63 -4.66
C SER A 33 1.93 -1.45 -3.56
N PHE A 34 0.68 -1.87 -3.80
CA PHE A 34 -0.06 -2.72 -2.86
C PHE A 34 0.68 -4.03 -2.58
N PHE A 35 1.08 -4.78 -3.60
CA PHE A 35 1.78 -6.06 -3.39
C PHE A 35 3.22 -5.87 -2.94
N TYR A 36 3.93 -4.85 -3.44
CA TYR A 36 5.29 -4.54 -2.97
C TYR A 36 5.31 -4.33 -1.46
N ASN A 37 4.31 -3.57 -0.97
CA ASN A 37 4.11 -3.33 0.45
C ASN A 37 3.65 -4.61 1.18
N HIS A 38 2.55 -5.22 0.74
CA HIS A 38 1.86 -6.24 1.53
C HIS A 38 2.40 -7.65 1.40
N SER A 39 3.28 -7.91 0.43
CA SER A 39 4.08 -9.14 0.42
C SER A 39 5.50 -8.91 0.96
N SER A 40 5.74 -7.76 1.59
CA SER A 40 7.01 -7.39 2.21
C SER A 40 8.24 -7.52 1.27
N GLN A 41 8.02 -7.41 -0.05
CA GLN A 41 9.11 -7.48 -1.03
C GLN A 41 10.13 -6.35 -0.85
N TRP A 42 9.67 -5.19 -0.37
CA TRP A 42 10.51 -4.05 -0.03
C TRP A 42 11.59 -4.37 1.01
N ARG A 43 11.38 -5.36 1.87
CA ARG A 43 12.38 -5.81 2.86
C ARG A 43 13.59 -6.51 2.22
N TYR A 44 13.49 -6.85 0.94
CA TYR A 44 14.53 -7.54 0.16
C TYR A 44 15.06 -6.68 -0.98
N GLU A 45 14.75 -5.38 -0.97
CA GLU A 45 15.14 -4.47 -2.04
C GLU A 45 16.67 -4.38 -2.13
N LYS A 46 17.15 -4.44 -3.38
CA LYS A 46 18.58 -4.32 -3.69
C LYS A 46 18.87 -3.11 -4.56
N LEU A 47 17.88 -2.63 -5.31
CA LEU A 47 18.03 -1.44 -6.13
C LEU A 47 17.85 -0.20 -5.28
N GLU A 48 18.90 0.60 -5.19
CA GLU A 48 18.79 1.91 -4.56
C GLU A 48 18.38 3.00 -5.54
N VAL A 49 17.71 4.02 -5.03
CA VAL A 49 17.32 5.18 -5.84
C VAL A 49 18.55 5.90 -6.38
N ASP A 50 19.67 5.91 -5.66
CA ASP A 50 20.89 6.60 -6.07
C ASP A 50 21.56 6.02 -7.33
N GLU A 51 21.25 4.77 -7.68
CA GLU A 51 21.69 4.07 -8.90
C GLU A 51 20.94 4.54 -10.15
N ILE A 52 19.71 5.05 -9.98
CA ILE A 52 18.85 5.50 -11.08
C ILE A 52 18.75 7.03 -11.20
N LEU A 53 19.36 7.78 -10.28
CA LEU A 53 19.41 9.23 -10.34
C LEU A 53 20.35 9.72 -11.45
N SER A 54 19.95 10.82 -12.10
CA SER A 54 20.83 11.57 -13.00
C SER A 54 22.14 11.96 -12.28
N PRO A 55 23.30 11.87 -12.95
CA PRO A 55 24.59 12.27 -12.37
C PRO A 55 24.68 13.76 -12.01
N LEU A 56 23.71 14.58 -12.46
CA LEU A 56 23.66 16.02 -12.20
C LEU A 56 22.95 16.38 -10.88
N ILE A 57 22.35 15.42 -10.19
CA ILE A 57 21.56 15.66 -8.99
C ILE A 57 22.39 15.41 -7.73
N ASP A 58 22.17 16.26 -6.73
CA ASP A 58 22.65 16.01 -5.37
C ASP A 58 21.97 14.77 -4.78
N LYS A 59 22.68 13.64 -4.84
CA LYS A 59 22.22 12.33 -4.37
C LYS A 59 21.94 12.29 -2.87
N THR A 60 22.50 13.21 -2.08
CA THR A 60 22.31 13.20 -0.62
C THR A 60 20.86 13.43 -0.22
N LYS A 61 20.10 14.15 -1.06
CA LYS A 61 18.66 14.40 -0.87
C LYS A 61 17.78 13.17 -1.07
N TRP A 62 18.32 12.10 -1.64
CA TRP A 62 17.59 10.92 -2.12
C TRP A 62 18.04 9.60 -1.45
N LYS A 63 18.72 9.67 -0.30
CA LYS A 63 19.15 8.48 0.45
C LYS A 63 17.96 7.78 1.14
N ASN A 64 17.94 6.44 1.08
CA ASN A 64 16.94 5.56 1.71
C ASN A 64 15.53 5.62 1.08
N TYR A 65 15.42 6.02 -0.20
CA TYR A 65 14.14 6.33 -0.83
C TYR A 65 13.35 5.15 -1.42
N SER A 66 13.75 3.89 -1.19
CA SER A 66 13.12 2.70 -1.82
C SER A 66 11.57 2.68 -1.68
N ILE A 67 11.03 2.17 -0.57
CA ILE A 67 9.59 2.22 -0.27
C ILE A 67 9.14 3.63 0.13
N ASP A 68 10.06 4.46 0.63
CA ASP A 68 9.80 5.83 1.09
C ASP A 68 9.30 6.75 -0.03
N CYS A 69 9.79 6.59 -1.27
CA CYS A 69 9.24 7.28 -2.44
C CYS A 69 7.74 7.07 -2.57
N ASN A 70 7.29 5.83 -2.35
CA ASN A 70 5.90 5.45 -2.47
C ASN A 70 5.08 6.03 -1.30
N VAL A 71 5.56 5.94 -0.06
CA VAL A 71 4.90 6.53 1.12
C VAL A 71 4.73 8.04 0.98
N ARG A 72 5.76 8.75 0.50
CA ARG A 72 5.69 10.19 0.26
C ARG A 72 4.70 10.54 -0.84
N SER A 73 4.69 9.76 -1.93
CA SER A 73 3.73 9.91 -3.02
C SER A 73 2.28 9.74 -2.54
N GLU A 74 2.04 8.77 -1.66
CA GLU A 74 0.74 8.56 -1.02
C GLU A 74 0.33 9.76 -0.14
N LYS A 75 1.22 10.21 0.76
CA LYS A 75 0.98 11.37 1.66
C LYS A 75 0.73 12.68 0.89
N MET A 76 1.31 12.82 -0.29
CA MET A 76 1.13 13.98 -1.19
C MET A 76 -0.09 13.86 -2.11
N GLY A 77 -0.82 12.74 -2.06
CA GLY A 77 -1.98 12.49 -2.93
C GLY A 77 -1.62 12.19 -4.38
N TRP A 78 -0.37 11.82 -4.67
CA TRP A 78 0.06 11.38 -6.01
C TRP A 78 -0.35 9.94 -6.30
N LEU A 79 -0.37 9.09 -5.28
CA LEU A 79 -0.80 7.70 -5.35
C LEU A 79 -1.90 7.42 -4.33
N PRO A 80 -2.79 6.45 -4.59
CA PRO A 80 -3.73 5.97 -3.58
C PRO A 80 -3.05 5.09 -2.52
N SER A 81 -3.72 4.90 -1.38
CA SER A 81 -3.30 4.02 -0.28
C SER A 81 -4.36 2.97 0.01
N ALA A 82 -3.95 1.75 0.34
CA ALA A 82 -4.83 0.70 0.83
C ALA A 82 -4.09 -0.29 1.75
N PRO A 83 -4.49 -0.42 3.03
CA PRO A 83 -5.39 0.46 3.79
C PRO A 83 -4.93 1.94 3.80
N GLN A 84 -5.85 2.86 4.09
CA GLN A 84 -5.59 4.31 3.99
C GLN A 84 -4.98 4.87 5.29
N PHE A 85 -5.67 4.69 6.40
CA PHE A 85 -5.26 5.16 7.72
C PHE A 85 -5.16 4.01 8.70
N GLU A 86 -4.30 4.14 9.71
CA GLU A 86 -4.12 3.12 10.74
C GLU A 86 -5.38 2.89 11.59
N ASP A 87 -6.18 3.94 11.77
CA ASP A 87 -7.45 3.86 12.46
C ASP A 87 -8.59 3.49 11.50
N ASN A 88 -9.60 2.79 12.03
CA ASN A 88 -10.79 2.45 11.27
C ASN A 88 -11.47 3.75 10.77
N PRO A 89 -11.61 3.94 9.44
CA PRO A 89 -12.15 5.19 8.90
C PRO A 89 -13.60 5.47 9.33
N LEU A 90 -14.37 4.44 9.72
CA LEU A 90 -15.73 4.62 10.26
C LEU A 90 -15.72 5.13 11.70
N GLU A 91 -14.66 4.86 12.45
CA GLU A 91 -14.51 5.35 13.82
C GLU A 91 -14.02 6.80 13.81
N ILE A 92 -13.14 7.16 12.87
CA ILE A 92 -12.71 8.54 12.66
C ILE A 92 -13.90 9.47 12.43
N THR A 93 -14.89 9.05 11.63
CA THR A 93 -16.10 9.84 11.38
C THR A 93 -16.92 10.07 12.65
N LYS A 94 -17.05 9.05 13.51
CA LYS A 94 -17.78 9.17 14.78
C LYS A 94 -17.06 10.09 15.76
N GLN A 95 -15.74 9.93 15.90
CA GLN A 95 -14.94 10.78 16.79
C GLN A 95 -14.97 12.25 16.38
N ALA A 96 -15.04 12.55 15.08
CA ALA A 96 -15.20 13.91 14.58
C ALA A 96 -16.57 14.50 14.95
N GLU A 97 -17.64 13.71 14.83
CA GLU A 97 -19.01 14.08 15.21
C GLU A 97 -19.11 14.34 16.72
N GLU A 98 -18.58 13.46 17.56
CA GLU A 98 -18.53 13.63 19.03
C GLU A 98 -17.74 14.88 19.44
N ALA A 99 -16.68 15.21 18.71
CA ALA A 99 -15.90 16.42 18.94
C ALA A 99 -16.58 17.70 18.42
N GLY A 100 -17.69 17.59 17.67
CA GLY A 100 -18.36 18.73 17.04
C GLY A 100 -17.51 19.41 15.96
N ILE A 101 -16.59 18.69 15.30
CA ILE A 101 -15.68 19.22 14.28
C ILE A 101 -16.01 18.59 12.93
N ASN A 102 -15.93 19.35 11.84
CA ASN A 102 -16.07 18.78 10.49
C ASN A 102 -15.02 17.67 10.25
N VAL A 103 -15.45 16.52 9.70
CA VAL A 103 -14.60 15.33 9.50
C VAL A 103 -13.31 15.66 8.75
N LYS A 104 -13.36 16.50 7.71
CA LYS A 104 -12.17 16.87 6.93
C LYS A 104 -11.15 17.61 7.80
N ASP A 105 -11.62 18.59 8.58
CA ASP A 105 -10.75 19.39 9.45
C ASP A 105 -10.21 18.55 10.61
N TYR A 106 -11.02 17.62 11.12
CA TYR A 106 -10.60 16.65 12.13
C TYR A 106 -9.46 15.75 11.63
N ILE A 107 -9.60 15.18 10.43
CA ILE A 107 -8.56 14.36 9.80
C ILE A 107 -7.29 15.19 9.57
N VAL A 108 -7.41 16.38 8.96
CA VAL A 108 -6.26 17.25 8.68
C VAL A 108 -5.54 17.63 9.98
N LYS A 109 -6.29 17.96 11.04
CA LYS A 109 -5.73 18.27 12.35
C LYS A 109 -4.97 17.08 12.91
N LYS A 110 -5.57 15.89 12.93
CA LYS A 110 -4.93 14.67 13.45
C LYS A 110 -3.70 14.23 12.64
N LEU A 111 -3.73 14.36 11.32
CA LEU A 111 -2.57 14.08 10.46
C LEU A 111 -1.42 15.05 10.76
N LYS A 112 -1.72 16.35 10.96
CA LYS A 112 -0.70 17.35 11.31
C LYS A 112 -0.13 17.16 12.72
N SER A 113 -0.95 16.76 13.69
CA SER A 113 -0.50 16.45 15.05
C SER A 113 0.17 15.07 15.16
N LYS A 114 0.09 14.23 14.12
CA LYS A 114 0.56 12.84 14.07
C LYS A 114 -0.23 11.88 14.97
N ASP A 115 -1.42 12.28 15.42
CA ASP A 115 -2.36 11.42 16.15
C ASP A 115 -3.07 10.43 15.21
N LEU A 116 -3.15 10.76 13.93
CA LEU A 116 -3.55 9.85 12.86
C LEU A 116 -2.37 9.66 11.92
N LYS A 117 -2.14 8.41 11.49
CA LYS A 117 -1.06 8.05 10.56
C LYS A 117 -1.61 7.34 9.34
N PHE A 118 -0.88 7.42 8.24
CA PHE A 118 -1.17 6.58 7.08
C PHE A 118 -0.74 5.14 7.37
N SER A 119 -1.53 4.17 6.90
CA SER A 119 -1.20 2.75 7.12
C SER A 119 0.12 2.34 6.47
N CYS A 120 0.52 3.01 5.39
CA CYS A 120 1.77 2.74 4.69
C CYS A 120 3.03 3.14 5.49
N GLU A 121 2.90 3.91 6.57
CA GLU A 121 4.01 4.24 7.48
C GLU A 121 4.38 3.07 8.41
N ASP A 122 3.49 2.09 8.61
CA ASP A 122 3.74 0.90 9.43
C ASP A 122 2.99 -0.33 8.88
N PRO A 123 3.36 -0.82 7.68
CA PRO A 123 2.60 -1.82 6.93
C PRO A 123 2.70 -3.23 7.48
N ASP A 124 3.68 -3.50 8.34
CA ASP A 124 3.82 -4.76 9.08
C ASP A 124 3.02 -4.73 10.41
N ASN A 125 2.30 -3.63 10.72
CA ASN A 125 1.33 -3.59 11.82
C ASN A 125 0.05 -4.37 11.42
N PRO A 126 -0.47 -5.28 12.26
CA PRO A 126 -1.71 -6.01 11.98
C PRO A 126 -2.95 -5.17 11.70
N LYS A 127 -2.97 -3.91 12.16
CA LYS A 127 -4.02 -2.96 11.81
C LYS A 127 -3.96 -2.47 10.35
N ASN A 128 -2.77 -2.55 9.73
CA ASN A 128 -2.42 -1.88 8.48
C ASN A 128 -2.30 -2.81 7.27
N PHE A 129 -2.58 -4.11 7.40
CA PHE A 129 -2.55 -5.03 6.27
C PHE A 129 -3.94 -5.57 5.90
N PRO A 130 -4.15 -6.00 4.65
CA PRO A 130 -5.41 -6.59 4.22
C PRO A 130 -5.65 -7.95 4.89
N HIS A 131 -6.84 -8.15 5.46
CA HIS A 131 -7.24 -9.41 6.10
C HIS A 131 -8.11 -10.30 5.22
N ASN A 132 -8.75 -9.72 4.20
CA ASN A 132 -9.62 -10.44 3.28
C ASN A 132 -9.25 -10.07 1.85
N MET A 133 -9.13 -11.08 0.98
CA MET A 133 -8.81 -10.88 -0.43
C MET A 133 -9.67 -11.79 -1.30
N PHE A 134 -10.43 -11.19 -2.23
CA PHE A 134 -11.21 -11.92 -3.23
C PHE A 134 -10.39 -12.06 -4.51
N ILE A 135 -10.23 -13.30 -5.00
CA ILE A 135 -9.54 -13.59 -6.25
C ILE A 135 -10.55 -14.24 -7.20
N TRP A 136 -10.86 -13.57 -8.31
CA TRP A 136 -11.70 -14.11 -9.38
C TRP A 136 -11.17 -13.63 -10.73
N ARG A 137 -11.33 -14.45 -11.77
CA ARG A 137 -10.83 -14.16 -13.14
C ARG A 137 -9.33 -13.80 -13.18
N SER A 138 -8.59 -14.27 -12.19
CA SER A 138 -7.16 -14.01 -11.99
C SER A 138 -6.53 -15.27 -11.39
N ASN A 139 -5.30 -15.57 -11.82
CA ASN A 139 -4.46 -16.59 -11.20
C ASN A 139 -3.21 -15.91 -10.65
N ILE A 140 -3.39 -15.05 -9.63
CA ILE A 140 -2.30 -14.23 -9.10
C ILE A 140 -1.19 -15.08 -8.48
N LEU A 141 -1.55 -16.18 -7.82
CA LEU A 141 -0.57 -17.07 -7.19
C LEU A 141 0.18 -17.93 -8.22
N GLY A 142 -0.39 -18.18 -9.41
CA GLY A 142 0.24 -19.04 -10.43
C GLY A 142 0.74 -18.33 -11.70
N SER A 143 0.53 -17.03 -11.85
CA SER A 143 0.88 -16.31 -13.08
C SER A 143 1.35 -14.88 -12.85
N SER A 144 0.46 -13.99 -12.40
CA SER A 144 0.76 -12.56 -12.38
C SER A 144 1.50 -12.06 -11.13
N GLY A 145 1.60 -12.88 -10.07
CA GLY A 145 2.26 -12.55 -8.80
C GLY A 145 3.78 -12.62 -8.91
N LYS A 146 4.40 -11.45 -9.09
CA LYS A 146 5.86 -11.32 -9.07
C LYS A 146 6.31 -11.46 -7.62
N GLY A 147 7.41 -12.17 -7.39
CA GLY A 147 7.83 -12.51 -6.04
C GLY A 147 6.93 -13.56 -5.38
N HIS A 148 6.63 -14.65 -6.09
CA HIS A 148 5.72 -15.71 -5.64
C HIS A 148 6.00 -16.20 -4.21
N GLU A 149 7.27 -16.48 -3.89
CA GLU A 149 7.67 -16.94 -2.56
C GLU A 149 7.39 -15.91 -1.45
N TYR A 150 7.43 -14.61 -1.78
CA TYR A 150 7.07 -13.56 -0.83
C TYR A 150 5.56 -13.50 -0.59
N LEU A 151 4.74 -13.75 -1.62
CA LEU A 151 3.29 -13.91 -1.47
C LEU A 151 2.98 -15.12 -0.55
N LEU A 152 3.64 -16.26 -0.78
CA LEU A 152 3.48 -17.44 0.09
C LEU A 152 3.88 -17.14 1.54
N LYS A 153 5.04 -16.52 1.74
CA LYS A 153 5.59 -16.21 3.07
C LYS A 153 4.76 -15.20 3.84
N TYR A 154 4.52 -14.02 3.26
CA TYR A 154 4.00 -12.86 3.99
C TYR A 154 2.49 -12.69 3.87
N LEU A 155 1.90 -13.00 2.71
CA LEU A 155 0.44 -12.97 2.58
C LEU A 155 -0.18 -14.24 3.14
N LEU A 156 0.27 -15.42 2.73
CA LEU A 156 -0.44 -16.68 3.05
C LEU A 156 0.09 -17.40 4.29
N GLY A 157 1.31 -17.09 4.76
CA GLY A 157 1.96 -17.83 5.84
C GLY A 157 2.27 -19.29 5.50
N ALA A 158 2.40 -19.60 4.22
CA ALA A 158 2.69 -20.93 3.73
C ALA A 158 4.20 -21.21 3.71
N GLN A 159 4.55 -22.49 3.53
CA GLN A 159 5.91 -22.88 3.19
C GLN A 159 6.36 -22.12 1.93
N ASN A 160 7.61 -21.68 1.95
CA ASN A 160 8.19 -20.85 0.90
C ASN A 160 9.70 -21.16 0.75
N ALA A 161 10.27 -20.72 -0.36
CA ALA A 161 11.67 -20.87 -0.72
C ALA A 161 12.40 -19.53 -0.84
N VAL A 162 12.10 -18.55 0.03
CA VAL A 162 12.87 -17.30 0.09
C VAL A 162 14.28 -17.60 0.63
N LEU A 163 15.30 -17.49 -0.23
CA LEU A 163 16.69 -17.78 0.12
C LEU A 163 17.51 -16.54 0.54
N GLY A 164 17.08 -15.35 0.11
CA GLY A 164 17.80 -14.10 0.40
C GLY A 164 17.59 -13.63 1.83
N ASN A 165 18.55 -12.86 2.35
CA ASN A 165 18.39 -12.10 3.58
C ASN A 165 17.69 -10.78 3.30
N GLU A 166 17.04 -10.23 4.34
CA GLU A 166 16.50 -8.87 4.30
C GLU A 166 17.62 -7.85 4.12
N THR A 167 17.29 -6.70 3.56
CA THR A 167 18.24 -5.60 3.33
C THR A 167 18.68 -4.97 4.65
N ASP A 168 19.97 -4.60 4.74
CA ASP A 168 20.51 -3.85 5.88
C ASP A 168 20.10 -2.36 5.82
N LYS A 169 19.62 -1.89 4.66
CA LYS A 169 19.26 -0.49 4.43
C LYS A 169 17.82 -0.25 4.82
N LYS A 170 17.63 0.26 6.04
CA LYS A 170 16.29 0.52 6.59
C LYS A 170 15.68 1.80 5.99
N PRO A 171 14.37 1.79 5.65
CA PRO A 171 13.65 2.98 5.20
C PRO A 171 13.54 4.03 6.32
N SER A 172 13.24 5.27 5.93
CA SER A 172 13.04 6.41 6.84
C SER A 172 11.57 6.79 7.06
N GLU A 173 10.68 6.48 6.13
CA GLU A 173 9.23 6.74 6.25
C GLU A 173 8.45 5.52 6.75
N VAL A 174 9.02 4.33 6.64
CA VAL A 174 8.39 3.07 7.04
C VAL A 174 9.02 2.53 8.32
N LYS A 175 8.18 2.19 9.30
CA LYS A 175 8.63 1.53 10.52
C LYS A 175 9.14 0.12 10.22
N TRP A 176 10.40 -0.13 10.53
CA TRP A 176 10.97 -1.48 10.49
C TRP A 176 10.54 -2.29 11.71
N ARG A 177 9.83 -3.40 11.50
CA ARG A 177 9.51 -4.40 12.54
C ARG A 177 10.38 -5.64 12.37
N GLU A 178 10.89 -6.15 13.49
CA GLU A 178 11.56 -7.46 13.54
C GLU A 178 10.50 -8.55 13.67
N GLY A 179 10.57 -9.61 12.85
CA GLY A 179 9.57 -10.68 12.82
C GLY A 179 8.23 -10.21 12.26
N VAL A 180 7.99 -10.47 10.98
CA VAL A 180 6.73 -10.06 10.31
C VAL A 180 5.66 -11.13 10.53
N GLU A 181 4.46 -10.70 10.92
CA GLU A 181 3.30 -11.58 11.06
C GLU A 181 2.68 -11.94 9.69
N VAL A 182 2.01 -13.09 9.64
CA VAL A 182 1.25 -13.56 8.47
C VAL A 182 -0.01 -12.71 8.31
N ARG A 183 -0.32 -12.30 7.08
CA ARG A 183 -1.35 -11.29 6.81
C ARG A 183 -2.73 -11.85 6.47
N LEU A 184 -2.78 -13.00 5.79
CA LEU A 184 -4.00 -13.74 5.48
C LEU A 184 -3.90 -15.12 6.14
N ILE A 185 -4.86 -15.43 7.00
CA ILE A 185 -5.00 -16.75 7.62
C ILE A 185 -6.23 -17.39 6.96
N TYR A 186 -6.08 -18.65 6.52
CA TYR A 186 -7.17 -19.47 6.01
C TYR A 186 -8.21 -19.79 7.09
#